data_AF-A0A5K0V7J9-F1
#
_entry.id   AF-A0A5K0V7J9-F1
#
_cell.length_a   1.000
_cell.length_b   1.000
_cell.length_c   1.000
_cell.angle_alpha   90.00
_cell.angle_beta   90.00
_cell.angle_gamma   90.00
#
_symmetry.space_group_name_H-M   'P 1'
#
loop_
_entity.id
_entity.type
_entity.pdbx_description
1 polymer ?
#
loop_
_entity_poly.entity_id
_entity_poly.type
_entity_poly.pdbx_seq_one_letter_code
_entity_poly.pdbx_strand_id
1 'polypeptide(L)'
;MAGDELRRAISGGGGWRRTGSLREVWGSSEDVFRRSARVGGEDVDDEEALRWAAIERLPTYDRIRKSVLKQVMEDGKVVHGEVDVKRLDIADRKLLLENVLKVVEEDNERFLLRLRDRIE
;
A
#
# COMPACT_ATOMS: atom_id res chain seq x y z
N MET A 1 13.66 65.26 33.70
CA MET A 1 13.15 64.46 32.55
C MET A 1 13.66 63.05 32.80
N ALA A 2 12.91 62.22 33.53
CA ALA A 2 11.92 61.28 32.99
C ALA A 2 12.59 60.29 31.98
N GLY A 3 12.71 58.99 32.25
CA GLY A 3 12.08 58.20 33.28
C GLY A 3 12.76 56.85 33.50
N ASP A 4 12.45 56.32 34.67
CA ASP A 4 12.74 55.00 35.16
C ASP A 4 11.72 53.99 34.59
N GLU A 5 12.14 52.72 34.55
CA GLU A 5 11.35 51.49 34.52
C GLU A 5 10.43 51.16 33.31
N LEU A 6 10.56 49.92 32.79
CA LEU A 6 9.56 48.84 32.94
C LEU A 6 9.94 47.58 32.14
N ARG A 7 10.27 46.51 32.89
CA ARG A 7 9.86 45.09 32.70
C ARG A 7 10.15 44.41 31.35
N ARG A 8 11.01 43.38 31.36
CA ARG A 8 10.58 41.97 31.50
C ARG A 8 11.77 41.03 31.66
N ALA A 9 11.72 40.24 32.72
CA ALA A 9 12.60 39.12 32.97
C ALA A 9 12.29 37.92 32.05
N ILE A 10 13.11 36.87 32.23
CA ILE A 10 12.93 35.42 31.93
C ILE A 10 12.78 35.06 30.45
N SER A 11 13.54 34.16 29.84
CA SER A 11 14.32 32.99 30.30
C SER A 11 15.14 32.55 29.08
N GLY A 12 16.38 32.06 29.22
CA GLY A 12 16.61 30.68 29.61
C GLY A 12 16.49 29.78 28.39
N GLY A 13 17.63 29.36 27.85
CA GLY A 13 17.72 28.53 26.66
C GLY A 13 16.95 27.21 26.80
N GLY A 14 16.42 26.76 25.68
CA GLY A 14 15.75 25.47 25.57
C GLY A 14 15.56 25.15 24.10
N GLY A 15 16.57 24.53 23.51
CA GLY A 15 16.53 24.05 22.13
C GLY A 15 15.34 23.13 21.95
N TRP A 16 14.38 23.56 21.12
CA TRP A 16 13.31 22.71 20.67
C TRP A 16 13.88 21.68 19.71
N ARG A 17 13.56 20.44 20.03
CA ARG A 17 14.10 19.22 19.45
C ARG A 17 13.95 19.28 17.92
N ARG A 18 15.04 18.97 17.22
CA ARG A 18 15.00 18.57 15.81
C ARG A 18 14.00 17.41 15.71
N THR A 19 12.83 17.70 15.15
CA THR A 19 11.88 16.67 14.75
C THR A 19 12.55 15.85 13.67
N GLY A 20 12.58 14.53 13.87
CA GLY A 20 13.15 13.59 12.91
C GLY A 20 12.54 13.82 11.53
N SER A 21 13.40 13.75 10.51
CA SER A 21 12.99 13.85 9.13
C SER A 21 11.98 12.73 8.82
N LEU A 22 10.85 13.08 8.22
CA LEU A 22 9.88 12.10 7.66
C LEU A 22 10.55 11.07 6.72
N ARG A 23 11.74 11.40 6.19
CA ARG A 23 12.54 10.53 5.32
C ARG A 23 13.18 9.36 6.07
N GLU A 24 13.48 9.49 7.36
CA GLU A 24 14.13 8.43 8.16
C GLU A 24 13.16 7.29 8.48
N VAL A 25 11.87 7.61 8.67
CA VAL A 25 10.83 6.62 8.97
C VAL A 25 10.49 5.76 7.74
N TRP A 26 10.62 6.30 6.53
CA TRP A 26 10.39 5.54 5.29
C TRP A 26 11.64 4.91 4.68
N GLY A 27 12.84 5.36 5.06
CA GLY A 27 14.11 4.74 4.63
C GLY A 27 14.49 3.48 5.42
N SER A 28 13.98 3.31 6.64
CA SER A 28 14.24 2.11 7.44
C SER A 28 13.49 0.86 6.95
N SER A 29 12.54 1.02 6.03
CA SER A 29 11.78 -0.10 5.46
C SER A 29 12.58 -0.91 4.44
N GLU A 30 13.66 -0.35 3.89
CA GLU A 30 14.40 -0.95 2.77
C GLU A 30 15.19 -2.23 3.14
N ASP A 31 15.49 -2.45 4.42
CA ASP A 31 16.25 -3.63 4.89
C ASP A 31 15.38 -4.76 5.47
N VAL A 32 14.06 -4.54 5.63
CA VAL A 32 13.14 -5.57 6.15
C VAL A 32 12.67 -6.52 5.05
N PHE A 33 12.56 -6.03 3.81
CA PHE A 33 12.09 -6.82 2.65
C PHE A 33 13.10 -7.86 2.13
N ARG A 34 14.36 -7.82 2.57
CA ARG A 34 15.40 -8.76 2.08
C ARG A 34 15.43 -10.10 2.82
N ARG A 35 14.73 -10.25 3.95
CA ARG A 35 14.90 -11.42 4.84
C ARG A 35 13.97 -12.59 4.59
N SER A 36 12.97 -12.47 3.71
CA SER A 36 11.99 -13.53 3.43
C SER A 36 12.24 -14.29 2.11
N ALA A 37 13.34 -14.01 1.42
CA ALA A 37 13.55 -14.44 0.04
C ALA A 37 14.03 -15.90 -0.13
N ARG A 38 13.50 -16.83 0.68
CA ARG A 38 13.84 -18.26 0.61
C ARG A 38 12.73 -19.10 1.21
N VAL A 39 11.63 -19.34 0.50
CA VAL A 39 10.88 -20.63 0.50
C VAL A 39 9.85 -20.59 -0.65
N GLY A 40 10.20 -21.19 -1.79
CA GLY A 40 9.30 -21.79 -2.79
C GLY A 40 8.05 -20.99 -3.19
N GLY A 41 8.18 -20.08 -4.15
CA GLY A 41 7.06 -19.34 -4.76
C GLY A 41 7.45 -18.00 -5.39
N GLU A 42 8.67 -17.53 -5.12
CA GLU A 42 9.14 -16.17 -5.43
C GLU A 42 9.13 -15.81 -6.91
N ASP A 43 9.46 -16.73 -7.82
CA ASP A 43 9.58 -16.37 -9.25
C ASP A 43 8.24 -15.85 -9.84
N VAL A 44 7.09 -16.40 -9.40
CA VAL A 44 5.77 -15.96 -9.88
C VAL A 44 5.36 -14.63 -9.24
N ASP A 45 5.69 -14.45 -7.96
CA ASP A 45 5.41 -13.21 -7.21
C ASP A 45 6.29 -12.04 -7.70
N ASP A 46 7.56 -12.32 -8.02
CA ASP A 46 8.49 -11.36 -8.61
C ASP A 46 8.04 -10.92 -10.01
N GLU A 47 7.58 -11.85 -10.85
CA GLU A 47 6.99 -11.51 -12.15
C GLU A 47 5.73 -10.65 -12.01
N GLU A 48 4.87 -10.97 -11.05
CA GLU A 48 3.67 -10.19 -10.76
C GLU A 48 4.05 -8.77 -10.27
N ALA A 49 5.02 -8.66 -9.36
CA ALA A 49 5.53 -7.40 -8.88
C ALA A 49 6.09 -6.54 -10.02
N LEU A 50 6.78 -7.14 -10.99
CA LEU A 50 7.25 -6.45 -12.19
C LEU A 50 6.09 -5.93 -13.06
N ARG A 51 5.00 -6.69 -13.19
CA ARG A 51 3.79 -6.25 -13.92
C ARG A 51 3.12 -5.08 -13.20
N TRP A 52 2.98 -5.13 -11.87
CA TRP A 52 2.45 -4.01 -11.09
C TRP A 52 3.32 -2.76 -11.21
N ALA A 53 4.64 -2.89 -11.12
CA ALA A 53 5.58 -1.79 -11.31
C ALA A 53 5.50 -1.16 -12.71
N ALA A 54 5.17 -1.96 -13.74
CA ALA A 54 4.92 -1.43 -15.08
C ALA A 54 3.62 -0.61 -15.12
N ILE A 55 2.54 -1.07 -14.49
CA ILE A 55 1.25 -0.34 -14.40
C ILE A 55 1.41 0.98 -13.63
N GLU A 56 2.19 0.99 -12.55
CA GLU A 56 2.41 2.19 -11.73
C GLU A 56 3.13 3.31 -12.49
N ARG A 57 3.98 2.95 -13.46
CA ARG A 57 4.69 3.89 -14.33
C ARG A 57 3.81 4.49 -15.43
N LEU A 58 2.58 4.00 -15.62
CA LEU A 58 1.66 4.53 -16.61
C LEU A 58 1.08 5.88 -16.19
N PRO A 59 0.66 6.72 -17.17
CA PRO A 59 -0.13 7.91 -16.88
C PRO A 59 -1.40 7.59 -16.08
N THR A 60 -1.91 8.55 -15.31
CA THR A 60 -3.05 8.37 -14.40
C THR A 60 -4.25 7.68 -15.05
N TYR A 61 -4.56 8.03 -16.30
CA TYR A 61 -5.71 7.47 -17.01
C TYR A 61 -5.55 5.98 -17.32
N ASP A 62 -4.39 5.56 -17.79
CA ASP A 62 -4.12 4.17 -18.15
C ASP A 62 -3.95 3.32 -16.89
N ARG A 63 -3.31 3.88 -15.86
CA ARG A 63 -3.15 3.23 -14.55
C ARG A 63 -4.48 2.83 -13.91
N ILE A 64 -5.53 3.65 -14.01
CA ILE A 64 -6.86 3.33 -13.45
C ILE A 64 -7.56 2.21 -14.24
N ARG A 65 -7.17 1.97 -15.49
CA ARG A 65 -7.85 1.03 -16.38
C ARG A 65 -7.12 -0.28 -16.57
N LYS A 66 -5.86 -0.35 -16.17
CA LYS A 66 -5.06 -1.57 -16.25
C LYS A 66 -4.94 -2.22 -14.88
N SER A 67 -5.10 -3.52 -14.85
CA SER A 67 -4.96 -4.34 -13.64
C SER A 67 -4.33 -5.68 -13.98
N VAL A 68 -3.77 -6.37 -12.98
CA VAL A 68 -3.37 -7.77 -13.12
C VAL A 68 -4.51 -8.66 -12.62
N LEU A 69 -5.01 -9.56 -13.47
CA LEU A 69 -6.02 -10.56 -13.09
C LEU A 69 -5.38 -11.92 -12.90
N LYS A 70 -5.77 -12.57 -11.80
CA LYS A 70 -5.46 -13.97 -11.50
C LYS A 70 -6.55 -14.87 -12.08
N GLN A 71 -6.18 -15.71 -13.03
CA GLN A 71 -7.02 -16.74 -13.63
C GLN A 71 -6.53 -18.11 -13.17
N VAL A 72 -7.45 -18.97 -12.75
CA VAL A 72 -7.14 -20.37 -12.40
C VAL A 72 -7.66 -21.24 -13.55
N MET A 73 -6.76 -21.90 -14.26
CA MET A 73 -7.08 -22.81 -15.35
C MET A 73 -7.65 -24.13 -14.81
N GLU A 74 -8.32 -24.90 -15.67
CA GLU A 74 -8.91 -26.20 -15.31
C GLU A 74 -7.88 -27.24 -14.82
N ASP A 75 -6.62 -27.09 -15.23
CA ASP A 75 -5.49 -27.91 -14.78
C ASP A 75 -4.93 -27.46 -13.42
N GLY A 76 -5.58 -26.50 -12.76
CA GLY A 76 -5.17 -25.92 -11.48
C GLY A 76 -4.03 -24.92 -11.58
N LYS A 77 -3.53 -24.61 -12.80
CA LYS A 77 -2.49 -23.60 -12.97
C LYS A 77 -3.06 -22.20 -12.79
N VAL A 78 -2.31 -21.39 -12.04
CA VAL A 78 -2.63 -19.98 -11.83
C VAL A 78 -1.84 -19.15 -12.83
N VAL A 79 -2.56 -18.42 -13.69
CA VAL A 79 -1.98 -17.47 -14.65
C VAL A 79 -2.35 -16.06 -14.22
N HIS A 80 -1.36 -15.17 -14.22
CA HIS A 80 -1.55 -13.76 -13.93
C HIS A 80 -1.35 -12.95 -15.22
N GLY A 81 -2.37 -12.22 -15.65
CA GLY A 81 -2.34 -11.45 -16.90
C GLY A 81 -2.66 -9.98 -16.70
N GLU A 82 -1.96 -9.09 -17.41
CA GLU A 82 -2.37 -7.68 -17.49
C GLU A 82 -3.63 -7.58 -18.36
N VAL A 83 -4.64 -6.87 -17.86
CA VAL A 83 -5.90 -6.67 -18.56
C VAL A 83 -6.30 -5.20 -18.59
N ASP A 84 -7.00 -4.80 -19.65
CA ASP A 84 -7.71 -3.52 -19.71
C ASP A 84 -9.15 -3.72 -19.22
N VAL A 85 -9.44 -3.20 -18.03
CA VAL A 85 -10.74 -3.28 -17.35
C VAL A 85 -11.87 -2.74 -18.23
N LYS A 86 -11.60 -1.76 -19.10
CA LYS A 86 -12.61 -1.22 -20.02
C LYS A 86 -12.98 -2.22 -21.12
N ARG A 87 -12.03 -3.07 -21.52
CA ARG A 87 -12.15 -3.97 -22.68
C ARG A 87 -12.27 -5.45 -22.29
N LEU A 88 -12.64 -5.74 -21.03
CA LEU A 88 -12.88 -7.11 -20.58
C LEU A 88 -14.05 -7.75 -21.31
N ASP A 89 -13.87 -9.02 -21.68
CA ASP A 89 -14.96 -9.87 -22.12
C ASP A 89 -15.96 -10.14 -20.97
N ILE A 90 -17.06 -10.81 -21.28
CA ILE A 90 -18.10 -11.08 -20.28
C ILE A 90 -17.64 -12.12 -19.24
N ALA A 91 -16.79 -13.07 -19.64
CA ALA A 91 -16.31 -14.14 -18.76
C ALA A 91 -15.30 -13.59 -17.73
N ASP A 92 -14.30 -12.85 -18.18
CA ASP A 92 -13.30 -12.18 -17.37
C ASP A 92 -13.94 -11.15 -16.43
N ARG A 93 -14.98 -10.46 -16.88
CA ARG A 93 -15.73 -9.52 -16.04
C ARG A 93 -16.44 -10.23 -14.89
N LYS A 94 -17.03 -11.40 -15.13
CA LYS A 94 -17.65 -12.22 -14.07
C LYS A 94 -16.61 -12.71 -13.09
N LEU A 95 -15.50 -13.25 -13.58
CA LEU A 95 -14.41 -13.73 -12.74
C LEU A 95 -13.81 -12.61 -11.87
N LEU A 96 -13.60 -11.42 -12.45
CA LEU A 96 -13.16 -10.25 -11.69
C LEU A 96 -14.17 -9.90 -10.59
N LEU A 97 -15.48 -9.89 -10.89
CA LEU A 97 -16.51 -9.57 -9.90
C LEU A 97 -16.56 -10.61 -8.78
N GLU A 98 -16.52 -11.89 -9.11
CA GLU A 98 -16.48 -13.00 -8.15
C GLU A 98 -15.26 -12.89 -7.22
N ASN A 99 -14.09 -12.65 -7.78
CA ASN A 99 -12.86 -12.46 -7.01
C ASN A 99 -12.94 -11.23 -6.08
N VAL A 100 -13.46 -10.09 -6.57
CA VAL A 100 -13.63 -8.88 -5.77
C VAL A 100 -14.61 -9.12 -4.62
N LEU A 101 -15.75 -9.75 -4.89
CA LEU A 101 -16.76 -10.04 -3.86
C LEU A 101 -16.20 -10.97 -2.77
N LYS A 102 -15.44 -12.00 -3.17
CA LYS A 102 -14.78 -12.90 -2.22
C LYS A 102 -13.81 -12.16 -1.28
N VAL A 103 -12.97 -11.28 -1.84
CA VAL A 103 -12.03 -10.48 -1.03
C VAL A 103 -12.79 -9.55 -0.08
N VAL A 104 -13.90 -8.95 -0.52
CA VAL A 104 -14.71 -8.08 0.33
C VAL A 104 -15.29 -8.83 1.53
N GLU A 105 -15.75 -10.06 1.37
CA GLU A 105 -16.25 -10.88 2.48
C GLU A 105 -15.14 -11.19 3.50
N GLU A 106 -14.03 -11.77 3.05
CA GLU A 106 -12.92 -12.16 3.92
C GLU A 106 -12.27 -10.95 4.62
N ASP A 107 -12.10 -9.82 3.91
CA ASP A 107 -11.40 -8.65 4.43
C ASP A 107 -12.28 -7.77 5.32
N ASN A 108 -13.59 -7.69 5.06
CA ASN A 108 -14.53 -6.99 5.94
C ASN A 108 -14.64 -7.68 7.29
N GLU A 109 -14.69 -9.01 7.34
CA GLU A 109 -14.72 -9.74 8.60
C GLU A 109 -13.46 -9.42 9.43
N ARG A 110 -12.27 -9.52 8.82
CA ARG A 110 -11.01 -9.17 9.50
C ARG A 110 -10.92 -7.71 9.91
N PHE A 111 -11.47 -6.79 9.10
CA PHE A 111 -11.52 -5.38 9.44
C PHE A 111 -12.44 -5.11 10.64
N LEU A 112 -13.65 -5.65 10.61
CA LEU A 112 -14.65 -5.47 11.68
C LEU A 112 -14.21 -6.13 12.98
N LEU A 113 -13.57 -7.31 12.92
CA LEU A 113 -12.94 -7.94 14.09
C LEU A 113 -11.89 -7.03 14.72
N ARG A 114 -10.93 -6.54 13.93
CA ARG A 114 -9.91 -5.59 14.41
C ARG A 114 -10.49 -4.27 14.92
N LEU A 115 -11.61 -3.82 14.35
CA LEU A 115 -12.30 -2.62 14.82
C LEU A 115 -12.95 -2.86 16.19
N ARG A 116 -13.61 -4.00 16.38
CA ARG A 116 -14.20 -4.40 17.67
C ARG A 116 -13.14 -4.50 18.76
N ASP A 117 -12.05 -5.22 18.51
CA ASP A 117 -10.96 -5.42 19.48
C ASP A 117 -10.27 -4.10 19.92
N ARG A 118 -10.51 -2.99 19.21
CA ARG A 118 -10.00 -1.66 19.56
C ARG A 118 -11.00 -0.80 20.34
N ILE A 119 -12.29 -1.14 20.25
CA ILE A 119 -13.38 -0.40 20.90
C ILE A 119 -13.67 -1.01 22.28
N GLU A 120 -13.48 -2.32 22.44
CA GLU A 120 -13.45 -3.02 23.74
C GLU A 120 -12.14 -2.76 24.50
#